data_AF-A0A6P8NWI6-F1
#
_entry.id   AF-A0A6P8NWI6-F1
#
_cell.length_a   1.000
_cell.length_b   1.000
_cell.length_c   1.000
_cell.angle_alpha   90.00
_cell.angle_beta   90.00
_cell.angle_gamma   90.00
#
_symmetry.space_group_name_H-M   'P 1'
#
loop_
_entity.id
_entity.type
_entity.pdbx_description
1 polymer ?
#
loop_
_entity_poly.entity_id
_entity_poly.type
_entity_poly.pdbx_seq_one_letter_code
_entity_poly.pdbx_strand_id
1 'polypeptide(L)'
;MRLSHSPDSAGKIPTMLLLLLQASVFVLLSVSIRDVSGLCSVPADQQSQVTALLHQMISSVGTSSLPDPSVLLAMNLAGKLNADAEKLLVKQLKEDAVKRILKKQNFSSGKVALYVLALRSSCENPFKVCALDKTVDLVLELELKMKEEIAHIEKYQSPLTTYYQVALGVLALCEERSKAAYPAAEILAKAAVGSQLEPSFFVDTASVAVMALTCIFNGKSVADAGTVEDGKMRSSVKEALAVLTSGILKAQKSDGLIGNIYSTGLAAQALTAVSDIYPVSDWNCPNTMAKLLAEIPQGAFSLPAAASQVLPFLNGKTYLDVTGVCAPEEALQQRKRLGDPLSHPSTVSMVAPMKKPTGSF
;
A
#
# COMPACT_ATOMS: atom_id res chain seq x y z
N MET A 1 -80.22 29.23 22.97
CA MET A 1 -79.00 30.04 23.21
C MET A 1 -77.82 29.27 22.64
N ARG A 2 -77.03 29.89 21.76
CA ARG A 2 -75.88 29.31 21.03
C ARG A 2 -74.87 28.65 21.97
N LEU A 3 -74.17 27.61 21.50
CA LEU A 3 -72.70 27.65 21.31
C LEU A 3 -72.22 26.39 20.58
N SER A 4 -71.63 26.63 19.41
CA SER A 4 -70.86 25.74 18.56
C SER A 4 -69.45 25.53 19.11
N HIS A 5 -68.94 24.31 19.09
CA HIS A 5 -67.51 24.02 19.27
C HIS A 5 -66.93 23.48 17.96
N SER A 6 -65.97 24.23 17.42
CA SER A 6 -65.11 23.88 16.29
C SER A 6 -63.74 23.46 16.86
N PRO A 7 -63.10 22.39 16.37
CA PRO A 7 -61.73 22.06 16.73
C PRO A 7 -60.80 22.60 15.65
N ASP A 8 -60.11 23.71 15.91
CA ASP A 8 -59.00 24.18 15.06
C ASP A 8 -57.93 24.79 15.95
N SER A 9 -56.79 24.11 16.07
CA SER A 9 -55.45 24.73 16.02
C SER A 9 -54.37 23.65 16.20
N ALA A 10 -54.11 22.90 15.13
CA ALA A 10 -52.82 22.24 14.96
C ALA A 10 -52.01 23.13 14.01
N GLY A 11 -51.03 23.85 14.57
CA GLY A 11 -50.20 24.79 13.84
C GLY A 11 -49.53 24.13 12.64
N LYS A 12 -49.93 24.55 11.43
CA LYS A 12 -49.21 24.20 10.20
C LYS A 12 -47.86 24.90 10.22
N ILE A 13 -46.80 24.13 10.37
CA ILE A 13 -45.44 24.60 10.13
C ILE A 13 -45.39 25.12 8.68
N PRO A 14 -44.98 26.37 8.43
CA PRO A 14 -44.97 26.92 7.08
C PRO A 14 -44.05 26.08 6.20
N THR A 15 -44.54 25.71 5.02
CA THR A 15 -43.89 24.84 4.03
C THR A 15 -42.46 25.30 3.68
N MET A 16 -42.18 26.59 3.84
CA MET A 16 -40.86 27.19 3.66
C MET A 16 -39.85 26.76 4.74
N LEU A 17 -40.29 26.53 5.98
CA LEU A 17 -39.45 26.03 7.07
C LEU A 17 -39.09 24.55 6.89
N LEU A 18 -40.01 23.77 6.31
CA LEU A 18 -39.78 22.37 5.97
C LEU A 18 -38.76 22.23 4.81
N LEU A 19 -38.82 23.13 3.83
CA LEU A 19 -37.84 23.21 2.74
C LEU A 19 -36.46 23.67 3.21
N LEU A 20 -36.39 24.60 4.17
CA LEU A 20 -35.12 25.02 4.79
C LEU A 20 -34.50 23.92 5.66
N LEU A 21 -35.32 23.13 6.37
CA LEU A 21 -34.88 21.96 7.13
C LEU A 21 -34.41 20.81 6.22
N GLN A 22 -35.08 20.59 5.08
CA GLN A 22 -34.63 19.60 4.09
C GLN A 22 -33.35 20.04 3.36
N ALA A 23 -33.19 21.33 3.05
CA ALA A 23 -31.98 21.87 2.45
C ALA A 23 -30.78 21.80 3.42
N SER A 24 -30.99 22.04 4.72
CA SER A 24 -29.93 21.89 5.72
C SER A 24 -29.56 20.43 5.99
N VAL A 25 -30.49 19.48 5.90
CA VAL A 25 -30.18 18.03 5.93
C VAL A 25 -29.42 17.59 4.68
N PHE A 26 -29.73 18.12 3.49
CA PHE A 26 -28.97 17.83 2.26
C PHE A 26 -27.57 18.45 2.25
N VAL A 27 -27.40 19.66 2.83
CA VAL A 27 -26.08 20.30 2.99
C VAL A 27 -25.24 19.62 4.09
N LEU A 28 -25.88 19.02 5.11
CA LEU A 28 -25.20 18.21 6.12
C LEU A 28 -24.88 16.78 5.64
N LEU A 29 -25.57 16.28 4.59
CA LEU A 29 -25.26 15.00 3.93
C LEU A 29 -24.27 15.13 2.76
N SER A 30 -23.88 16.35 2.38
CA SER A 30 -22.79 16.59 1.43
C SER A 30 -21.42 16.75 2.12
N VAL A 31 -21.21 16.10 3.28
CA VAL A 31 -19.85 15.74 3.68
C VAL A 31 -19.41 14.68 2.67
N SER A 32 -18.84 15.14 1.54
CA SER A 32 -18.13 14.28 0.62
C SER A 32 -17.21 13.40 1.47
N ILE A 33 -17.36 12.08 1.36
CA ILE A 33 -16.34 11.14 1.79
C ILE A 33 -15.10 11.57 1.00
N ARG A 34 -14.25 12.37 1.64
CA ARG A 34 -13.00 12.80 1.03
C ARG A 34 -12.08 11.60 1.21
N ASP A 35 -11.98 10.80 0.16
CA ASP A 35 -10.96 9.76 0.10
C ASP A 35 -9.60 10.41 0.36
N VAL A 36 -8.75 9.71 1.12
CA VAL A 36 -7.37 10.12 1.40
C VAL A 36 -6.68 10.52 0.08
N SER A 37 -6.93 9.79 -1.00
CA SER A 37 -6.44 10.05 -2.36
C SER A 37 -6.71 11.48 -2.87
N GLY A 38 -7.86 12.08 -2.55
CA GLY A 38 -8.21 13.44 -2.97
C GLY A 38 -7.59 14.55 -2.11
N LEU A 39 -7.22 14.24 -0.87
CA LEU A 39 -6.54 15.15 0.06
C LEU A 39 -5.02 15.07 -0.02
N CYS A 40 -4.49 14.05 -0.68
CA CYS A 40 -3.12 13.59 -0.58
C CYS A 40 -2.42 13.58 -1.95
N SER A 41 -2.54 14.69 -2.68
CA SER A 41 -1.98 14.87 -4.02
C SER A 41 -1.03 16.08 -4.07
N VAL A 42 0.00 15.99 -4.90
CA VAL A 42 0.94 17.10 -5.12
C VAL A 42 0.20 18.26 -5.80
N PRO A 43 0.30 19.50 -5.30
CA PRO A 43 -0.25 20.68 -5.96
C PRO A 43 0.32 20.87 -7.37
N ALA A 44 -0.51 21.29 -8.33
CA ALA A 44 -0.11 21.41 -9.73
C ALA A 44 1.08 22.36 -9.96
N ASP A 45 1.19 23.42 -9.16
CA ASP A 45 2.28 24.39 -9.18
C ASP A 45 3.59 23.85 -8.57
N GLN A 46 3.54 22.75 -7.81
CA GLN A 46 4.69 22.09 -7.20
C GLN A 46 5.11 20.80 -7.92
N GLN A 47 4.38 20.37 -8.96
CA GLN A 47 4.67 19.16 -9.73
C GLN A 47 6.09 19.16 -10.33
N SER A 48 6.61 20.33 -10.69
CA SER A 48 7.96 20.50 -11.23
C SER A 48 9.06 20.02 -10.27
N GLN A 49 8.84 20.10 -8.95
CA GLN A 49 9.78 19.62 -7.93
C GLN A 49 9.87 18.09 -7.94
N VAL A 50 8.73 17.42 -8.09
CA VAL A 50 8.66 15.96 -8.19
C VAL A 50 9.30 15.47 -9.49
N THR A 51 9.05 16.19 -10.60
CA THR A 51 9.71 15.91 -11.88
C THR A 51 11.23 16.09 -11.78
N ALA A 52 11.71 17.14 -11.09
CA ALA A 52 13.13 17.36 -10.87
C ALA A 52 13.77 16.22 -10.05
N LEU A 53 13.08 15.74 -9.01
CA LEU A 53 13.53 14.60 -8.21
C LEU A 53 13.66 13.32 -9.06
N LEU A 54 12.68 13.05 -9.92
CA LEU A 54 12.74 11.93 -10.86
C LEU A 54 13.89 12.08 -11.88
N HIS A 55 14.11 13.29 -12.42
CA HIS A 55 15.24 13.55 -13.31
C HIS A 55 16.60 13.30 -12.63
N GLN A 56 16.72 13.68 -11.35
CA GLN A 56 17.92 13.39 -10.57
C GLN A 56 18.16 11.88 -10.45
N MET A 57 17.12 11.09 -10.19
CA MET A 57 17.23 9.63 -10.17
C MET A 57 17.63 9.06 -11.53
N ILE A 58 17.02 9.53 -12.62
CA ILE A 58 17.38 9.14 -13.99
C ILE A 58 18.86 9.45 -14.27
N SER A 59 19.35 10.60 -13.84
CA SER A 59 20.76 10.99 -14.03
C SER A 59 21.76 10.12 -13.25
N SER A 60 21.30 9.41 -12.21
CA SER A 60 22.14 8.48 -11.46
C SER A 60 22.32 7.12 -12.16
N VAL A 61 21.51 6.83 -13.18
CA VAL A 61 21.60 5.55 -13.91
C VAL A 61 22.93 5.48 -14.66
N GLY A 62 23.66 4.39 -14.43
CA GLY A 62 24.96 4.15 -15.07
C GLY A 62 26.16 4.85 -14.43
N THR A 63 25.97 5.65 -13.39
CA THR A 63 27.08 6.31 -12.67
C THR A 63 27.67 5.45 -11.55
N SER A 64 26.87 4.54 -10.98
CA SER A 64 27.29 3.59 -9.95
C SER A 64 27.85 2.30 -10.54
N SER A 65 28.83 1.70 -9.86
CA SER A 65 29.36 0.38 -10.20
C SER A 65 28.38 -0.77 -9.90
N LEU A 66 27.40 -0.53 -9.01
CA LEU A 66 26.34 -1.47 -8.66
C LEU A 66 24.96 -0.87 -8.98
N PRO A 67 24.10 -1.58 -9.73
CA PRO A 67 22.76 -1.10 -10.02
C PRO A 67 21.87 -1.12 -8.77
N ASP A 68 21.01 -0.10 -8.64
CA ASP A 68 20.08 0.04 -7.53
C ASP A 68 18.64 -0.34 -7.98
N PRO A 69 18.08 -1.46 -7.52
CA PRO A 69 16.72 -1.86 -7.88
C PRO A 69 15.65 -0.91 -7.33
N SER A 70 15.90 -0.22 -6.21
CA SER A 70 14.93 0.73 -5.65
C SER A 70 14.72 1.92 -6.58
N VAL A 71 15.79 2.37 -7.25
CA VAL A 71 15.74 3.44 -8.25
C VAL A 71 14.85 3.04 -9.42
N LEU A 72 15.04 1.84 -9.98
CA LEU A 72 14.21 1.34 -11.09
C LEU A 72 12.73 1.22 -10.67
N LEU A 73 12.46 0.60 -9.52
CA LEU A 73 11.11 0.43 -9.00
C LEU A 73 10.38 1.77 -8.87
N ALA A 74 11.03 2.75 -8.23
CA ALA A 74 10.44 4.06 -8.01
C ALA A 74 10.30 4.88 -9.30
N MET A 75 11.26 4.81 -10.23
CA MET A 75 11.11 5.42 -11.56
C MET A 75 9.86 4.88 -12.28
N ASN A 76 9.65 3.57 -12.26
CA ASN A 76 8.52 2.95 -12.95
C ASN A 76 7.17 3.29 -12.30
N LEU A 77 7.12 3.35 -10.97
CA LEU A 77 5.93 3.80 -10.23
C LEU A 77 5.65 5.30 -10.42
N ALA A 78 6.68 6.12 -10.60
CA ALA A 78 6.55 7.55 -10.88
C ALA A 78 6.11 7.86 -12.32
N GLY A 79 6.18 6.89 -13.22
CA GLY A 79 5.89 7.03 -14.64
C GLY A 79 7.14 7.09 -15.50
N LYS A 80 7.05 6.51 -16.71
CA LYS A 80 8.19 6.32 -17.62
C LYS A 80 8.59 7.64 -18.30
N LEU A 81 9.54 8.37 -17.72
CA LEU A 81 10.08 9.59 -18.34
C LEU A 81 11.29 9.33 -19.25
N ASN A 82 12.02 8.21 -19.08
CA ASN A 82 13.21 7.91 -19.88
C ASN A 82 13.39 6.41 -20.13
N ALA A 83 13.00 5.95 -21.32
CA ALA A 83 13.06 4.55 -21.71
C ALA A 83 14.49 4.00 -21.83
N ASP A 84 15.47 4.84 -22.18
CA ASP A 84 16.87 4.41 -22.32
C ASP A 84 17.51 4.16 -20.95
N ALA A 85 17.24 5.03 -19.97
CA ALA A 85 17.67 4.84 -18.60
C ALA A 85 17.02 3.59 -17.97
N GLU A 86 15.71 3.39 -18.17
CA GLU A 86 15.01 2.18 -17.75
C GLU A 86 15.67 0.92 -18.35
N LYS A 87 15.85 0.89 -19.67
CA LYS A 87 16.46 -0.25 -20.38
C LYS A 87 17.88 -0.54 -19.92
N LEU A 88 18.69 0.50 -19.68
CA LEU A 88 20.04 0.35 -19.16
C LEU A 88 20.02 -0.25 -17.75
N LEU A 89 19.19 0.27 -16.85
CA LEU A 89 19.13 -0.20 -15.47
C LEU A 89 18.56 -1.61 -15.37
N VAL A 90 17.53 -1.95 -16.16
CA VAL A 90 17.01 -3.32 -16.31
C VAL A 90 18.12 -4.27 -16.74
N LYS A 91 18.89 -3.92 -17.79
CA LYS A 91 20.02 -4.74 -18.25
C LYS A 91 21.04 -4.96 -17.13
N GLN A 92 21.45 -3.89 -16.44
CA GLN A 92 22.42 -3.97 -15.35
C GLN A 92 21.94 -4.84 -14.19
N LEU A 93 20.68 -4.71 -13.78
CA LEU A 93 20.10 -5.54 -12.71
C LEU A 93 20.04 -7.02 -13.13
N LYS A 94 19.64 -7.33 -14.36
CA LYS A 94 19.60 -8.71 -14.85
C LYS A 94 21.01 -9.33 -14.86
N GLU A 95 22.02 -8.59 -15.31
CA GLU A 95 23.41 -9.04 -15.29
C GLU A 95 23.97 -9.21 -13.86
N ASP A 96 23.68 -8.28 -12.94
CA ASP A 96 24.12 -8.36 -11.54
C ASP A 96 23.47 -9.55 -10.82
N ALA A 97 22.16 -9.74 -10.98
CA ALA A 97 21.42 -10.88 -10.46
C ALA A 97 22.03 -12.22 -10.88
N VAL A 98 22.25 -12.40 -12.19
CA VAL A 98 22.85 -13.62 -12.74
C VAL A 98 24.26 -13.82 -12.18
N LYS A 99 25.09 -12.78 -12.12
CA LYS A 99 26.45 -12.86 -11.55
C LYS A 99 26.42 -13.28 -10.08
N ARG A 100 25.55 -12.68 -9.27
CA ARG A 100 25.46 -12.98 -7.83
C ARG A 100 25.06 -14.42 -7.57
N ILE A 101 24.01 -14.90 -8.24
CA ILE A 101 23.49 -16.26 -8.05
C ILE A 101 24.52 -17.30 -8.49
N LEU A 102 25.07 -17.16 -9.70
CA LEU A 102 26.00 -18.16 -10.24
C LEU A 102 27.34 -18.20 -9.49
N LYS A 103 27.80 -17.05 -8.99
CA LYS A 103 29.04 -16.97 -8.20
C LYS A 103 28.81 -17.16 -6.70
N LYS A 104 27.58 -17.45 -6.26
CA LYS A 104 27.18 -17.57 -4.84
C LYS A 104 27.65 -16.39 -4.00
N GLN A 105 27.57 -15.17 -4.56
CA GLN A 105 27.91 -13.95 -3.83
C GLN A 105 26.80 -13.60 -2.84
N ASN A 106 27.13 -12.78 -1.84
CA ASN A 106 26.13 -12.29 -0.90
C ASN A 106 24.98 -11.58 -1.65
N PHE A 107 23.78 -12.06 -1.39
CA PHE A 107 22.53 -11.58 -1.96
C PHE A 107 21.49 -11.78 -0.87
N SER A 108 21.14 -10.73 -0.13
CA SER A 108 20.21 -10.85 1.01
C SER A 108 18.76 -11.00 0.53
N SER A 109 17.89 -11.53 1.39
CA SER A 109 16.43 -11.66 1.14
C SER A 109 15.83 -10.35 0.64
N GLY A 110 16.09 -9.24 1.32
CA GLY A 110 15.58 -7.92 0.94
C GLY A 110 16.15 -7.40 -0.38
N LYS A 111 17.41 -7.71 -0.72
CA LYS A 111 17.97 -7.33 -2.03
C LYS A 111 17.31 -8.14 -3.15
N VAL A 112 17.14 -9.45 -3.00
CA VAL A 112 16.44 -10.26 -4.02
C VAL A 112 15.01 -9.76 -4.19
N ALA A 113 14.31 -9.45 -3.09
CA ALA A 113 12.96 -8.89 -3.13
C ALA A 113 12.86 -7.59 -3.92
N LEU A 114 13.79 -6.65 -3.72
CA LEU A 114 13.83 -5.41 -4.51
C LEU A 114 14.10 -5.70 -5.99
N TYR A 115 14.96 -6.66 -6.33
CA TYR A 115 15.19 -7.07 -7.73
C TYR A 115 13.91 -7.64 -8.37
N VAL A 116 13.17 -8.48 -7.64
CA VAL A 116 11.88 -9.02 -8.09
C VAL A 116 10.89 -7.89 -8.38
N LEU A 117 10.67 -6.98 -7.43
CA LEU A 117 9.75 -5.84 -7.59
C LEU A 117 10.18 -4.92 -8.74
N ALA A 118 11.47 -4.58 -8.83
CA ALA A 118 12.00 -3.70 -9.86
C ALA A 118 11.84 -4.28 -11.27
N LEU A 119 12.18 -5.56 -11.46
CA LEU A 119 12.01 -6.22 -12.77
C LEU A 119 10.54 -6.39 -13.13
N ARG A 120 9.69 -6.77 -12.17
CA ARG A 120 8.23 -6.83 -12.35
C ARG A 120 7.66 -5.49 -12.81
N SER A 121 8.11 -4.39 -12.21
CA SER A 121 7.69 -3.02 -12.60
C SER A 121 8.12 -2.62 -14.02
N SER A 122 9.11 -3.31 -14.58
CA SER A 122 9.60 -3.12 -15.96
C SER A 122 9.02 -4.12 -16.96
N CYS A 123 7.99 -4.87 -16.54
CA CYS A 123 7.33 -5.91 -17.35
C CYS A 123 8.26 -7.08 -17.71
N GLU A 124 9.37 -7.23 -16.99
CA GLU A 124 10.23 -8.39 -17.04
C GLU A 124 9.64 -9.52 -16.20
N ASN A 125 9.97 -10.77 -16.53
CA ASN A 125 9.52 -11.94 -15.78
C ASN A 125 10.56 -12.34 -14.71
N PRO A 126 10.29 -12.14 -13.40
CA PRO A 126 11.27 -12.47 -12.35
C PRO A 126 11.52 -13.98 -12.19
N PHE A 127 10.62 -14.84 -12.66
CA PHE A 127 10.81 -16.30 -12.69
C PHE A 127 11.82 -16.73 -13.76
N LYS A 128 12.11 -15.88 -14.75
CA LYS A 128 12.98 -16.21 -15.88
C LYS A 128 13.81 -15.00 -16.29
N VAL A 129 14.81 -14.69 -15.46
CA VAL A 129 15.75 -13.60 -15.72
C VAL A 129 16.88 -14.10 -16.62
N CYS A 130 16.91 -13.63 -17.87
CA CYS A 130 17.93 -13.96 -18.85
C CYS A 130 18.99 -12.85 -18.98
N ALA A 131 20.26 -13.17 -18.73
CA ALA A 131 21.42 -12.30 -19.01
C ALA A 131 22.71 -13.14 -19.11
N LEU A 132 23.71 -12.63 -19.84
CA LEU A 132 25.03 -13.29 -19.97
C LEU A 132 24.95 -14.76 -20.44
N ASP A 133 24.02 -15.07 -21.34
CA ASP A 133 23.73 -16.44 -21.82
C ASP A 133 23.35 -17.43 -20.71
N LYS A 134 22.82 -16.91 -19.60
CA LYS A 134 22.34 -17.67 -18.45
C LYS A 134 20.92 -17.25 -18.10
N THR A 135 20.22 -18.15 -17.41
CA THR A 135 18.86 -17.93 -16.92
C THR A 135 18.84 -18.27 -15.43
N VAL A 136 18.28 -17.38 -14.62
CA VAL A 136 18.07 -17.57 -13.19
C VAL A 136 16.62 -17.28 -12.82
N ASP A 137 16.15 -17.89 -11.73
CA ASP A 137 14.83 -17.66 -11.15
C ASP A 137 15.00 -16.88 -9.84
N LEU A 138 14.63 -15.60 -9.86
CA LEU A 138 14.74 -14.74 -8.69
C LEU A 138 13.65 -15.00 -7.65
N VAL A 139 12.49 -15.48 -8.08
CA VAL A 139 11.40 -15.80 -7.17
C VAL A 139 11.80 -17.03 -6.37
N LEU A 140 12.30 -18.08 -7.02
CA LEU A 140 12.83 -19.27 -6.34
C LEU A 140 13.98 -18.92 -5.38
N GLU A 141 14.93 -18.08 -5.80
CA GLU A 141 16.01 -17.60 -4.93
C GLU A 141 15.44 -16.86 -3.69
N LEU A 142 14.41 -16.02 -3.87
CA LEU A 142 13.75 -15.34 -2.77
C LEU A 142 13.03 -16.32 -1.83
N GLU A 143 12.32 -17.32 -2.36
CA GLU A 143 11.67 -18.35 -1.56
C GLU A 143 12.66 -19.11 -0.68
N LEU A 144 13.83 -19.46 -1.21
CA LEU A 144 14.90 -20.11 -0.45
C LEU A 144 15.41 -19.21 0.68
N LYS A 145 15.69 -17.94 0.39
CA LYS A 145 16.13 -16.99 1.42
C LYS A 145 15.09 -16.73 2.49
N MET A 146 13.81 -16.67 2.12
CA MET A 146 12.74 -16.48 3.10
C MET A 146 12.58 -17.70 4.01
N LYS A 147 12.84 -18.92 3.52
CA LYS A 147 12.93 -20.11 4.39
C LYS A 147 14.08 -20.01 5.38
N GLU A 148 15.24 -19.51 4.96
CA GLU A 148 16.38 -19.27 5.84
C GLU A 148 16.07 -18.21 6.92
N GLU A 149 15.42 -17.10 6.53
CA GLU A 149 14.96 -16.07 7.47
C GLU A 149 13.98 -16.64 8.51
N ILE A 150 12.96 -17.40 8.06
CA ILE A 150 11.97 -18.01 8.95
C ILE A 150 12.67 -18.95 9.94
N ALA A 151 13.53 -19.86 9.46
CA ALA A 151 14.24 -20.80 10.31
C ALA A 151 15.12 -20.09 11.36
N HIS A 152 15.72 -18.95 10.99
CA HIS A 152 16.52 -18.16 11.92
C HIS A 152 15.65 -17.43 12.95
N ILE A 153 14.49 -16.87 12.55
CA ILE A 153 13.55 -16.22 13.47
C ILE A 153 12.98 -17.23 14.47
N GLU A 154 12.58 -18.42 14.01
CA GLU A 154 12.06 -19.47 14.89
C GLU A 154 13.10 -19.90 15.93
N LYS A 155 14.37 -20.00 15.52
CA LYS A 155 15.46 -20.45 16.39
C LYS A 155 16.01 -19.36 17.32
N TYR A 156 16.15 -18.14 16.83
CA TYR A 156 16.89 -17.06 17.49
C TYR A 156 16.05 -15.81 17.77
N GLN A 157 14.74 -15.84 17.49
CA GLN A 157 13.80 -14.73 17.70
C GLN A 157 14.22 -13.43 16.99
N SER A 158 14.98 -13.56 15.90
CA SER A 158 15.50 -12.47 15.09
C SER A 158 15.79 -12.94 13.66
N PRO A 159 15.63 -12.09 12.63
CA PRO A 159 15.96 -12.44 11.25
C PRO A 159 17.47 -12.57 11.03
N LEU A 160 17.87 -13.27 9.96
CA LEU A 160 19.26 -13.24 9.46
C LEU A 160 19.64 -11.84 8.99
N THR A 161 18.65 -11.10 8.52
CA THR A 161 18.80 -9.73 8.06
C THR A 161 18.10 -8.75 9.01
N THR A 162 16.98 -8.18 8.60
CA THR A 162 16.12 -7.29 9.40
C THR A 162 14.67 -7.57 9.03
N TYR A 163 13.74 -7.21 9.91
CA TYR A 163 12.33 -7.36 9.58
C TYR A 163 11.88 -6.47 8.41
N TYR A 164 12.61 -5.38 8.11
CA TYR A 164 12.40 -4.60 6.88
C TYR A 164 12.63 -5.47 5.64
N GLN A 165 13.71 -6.26 5.62
CA GLN A 165 14.03 -7.15 4.51
C GLN A 165 13.09 -8.35 4.43
N VAL A 166 12.67 -8.90 5.58
CA VAL A 166 11.60 -9.92 5.64
C VAL A 166 10.30 -9.37 5.06
N ALA A 167 9.90 -8.15 5.44
CA ALA A 167 8.70 -7.50 4.92
C ALA A 167 8.78 -7.27 3.40
N LEU A 168 9.93 -6.81 2.88
CA LEU A 168 10.15 -6.72 1.43
C LEU A 168 9.99 -8.09 0.76
N GLY A 169 10.52 -9.16 1.35
CA GLY A 169 10.40 -10.53 0.83
C GLY A 169 8.95 -11.00 0.77
N VAL A 170 8.16 -10.76 1.84
CA VAL A 170 6.72 -11.06 1.87
C VAL A 170 5.98 -10.29 0.77
N LEU A 171 6.25 -8.99 0.65
CA LEU A 171 5.63 -8.13 -0.37
C LEU A 171 5.93 -8.63 -1.78
N ALA A 172 7.20 -8.86 -2.10
CA ALA A 172 7.61 -9.33 -3.42
C ALA A 172 7.01 -10.70 -3.76
N LEU A 173 7.06 -11.67 -2.84
CA LEU A 173 6.45 -12.99 -3.08
C LEU A 173 4.92 -12.90 -3.25
N CYS A 174 4.26 -12.01 -2.51
CA CYS A 174 2.82 -11.81 -2.62
C CYS A 174 2.42 -11.19 -3.97
N GLU A 175 3.13 -10.16 -4.45
CA GLU A 175 2.91 -9.57 -5.78
C GLU A 175 3.15 -10.58 -6.91
N GLU A 176 4.09 -11.52 -6.71
CA GLU A 176 4.34 -12.65 -7.61
C GLU A 176 3.36 -13.83 -7.43
N ARG A 177 2.39 -13.71 -6.51
CA ARG A 177 1.39 -14.75 -6.17
C ARG A 177 2.03 -16.07 -5.72
N SER A 178 3.23 -16.04 -5.16
CA SER A 178 3.87 -17.22 -4.58
C SER A 178 3.24 -17.58 -3.24
N LYS A 179 2.91 -18.87 -3.06
CA LYS A 179 2.42 -19.39 -1.77
C LYS A 179 3.47 -19.31 -0.66
N ALA A 180 4.75 -19.17 -0.99
CA ALA A 180 5.81 -18.98 -0.02
C ALA A 180 5.71 -17.67 0.77
N ALA A 181 4.88 -16.72 0.30
CA ALA A 181 4.62 -15.49 1.03
C ALA A 181 3.89 -15.74 2.38
N TYR A 182 3.04 -16.76 2.46
CA TYR A 182 2.16 -16.99 3.61
C TYR A 182 2.90 -17.35 4.92
N PRO A 183 3.83 -18.34 4.95
CA PRO A 183 4.57 -18.64 6.17
C PRO A 183 5.38 -17.44 6.68
N ALA A 184 6.02 -16.68 5.77
CA ALA A 184 6.76 -15.47 6.13
C ALA A 184 5.84 -14.37 6.65
N ALA A 185 4.64 -14.21 6.07
CA ALA A 185 3.63 -13.27 6.54
C ALA A 185 3.12 -13.61 7.94
N GLU A 186 2.99 -14.91 8.27
CA GLU A 186 2.61 -15.34 9.62
C GLU A 186 3.65 -14.92 10.66
N ILE A 187 4.93 -15.15 10.35
CA ILE A 187 6.05 -14.74 11.22
C ILE A 187 6.07 -13.23 11.38
N LEU A 188 5.90 -12.48 10.29
CA LEU A 188 5.87 -11.02 10.31
C LEU A 188 4.69 -10.48 11.14
N ALA A 189 3.50 -11.08 11.01
CA ALA A 189 2.33 -10.71 11.79
C ALA A 189 2.53 -10.99 13.29
N LYS A 190 3.11 -12.15 13.65
CA LYS A 190 3.46 -12.46 15.04
C LYS A 190 4.48 -11.47 15.61
N ALA A 191 5.50 -11.11 14.84
CA ALA A 191 6.52 -10.13 15.25
C ALA A 191 5.90 -8.74 15.49
N ALA A 192 4.92 -8.34 14.68
CA ALA A 192 4.18 -7.10 14.85
C ALA A 192 3.37 -7.07 16.15
N VAL A 193 2.60 -8.12 16.43
CA VAL A 193 1.77 -8.19 17.63
C VAL A 193 2.59 -8.42 18.90
N GLY A 194 3.70 -9.15 18.80
CA GLY A 194 4.59 -9.49 19.92
C GLY A 194 5.61 -8.42 20.31
N SER A 195 5.44 -7.16 19.89
CA SER A 195 6.36 -6.04 20.20
C SER A 195 7.80 -6.20 19.69
N GLN A 196 8.07 -7.17 18.80
CA GLN A 196 9.39 -7.30 18.16
C GLN A 196 9.59 -6.25 17.07
N LEU A 197 8.48 -5.73 16.54
CA LEU A 197 8.40 -4.57 15.67
C LEU A 197 7.75 -3.43 16.44
N GLU A 198 8.53 -2.67 17.20
CA GLU A 198 7.99 -1.44 17.81
C GLU A 198 7.75 -0.39 16.71
N PRO A 199 6.51 -0.20 16.21
CA PRO A 199 6.31 0.42 14.91
C PRO A 199 6.51 1.94 14.94
N SER A 200 6.31 2.55 16.10
CA SER A 200 6.59 3.98 16.33
C SER A 200 8.08 4.31 16.31
N PHE A 201 8.95 3.32 16.58
CA PHE A 201 10.41 3.49 16.54
C PHE A 201 11.02 3.05 15.21
N PHE A 202 10.44 2.04 14.55
CA PHE A 202 10.91 1.50 13.27
C PHE A 202 9.90 1.77 12.15
N VAL A 203 9.62 3.04 11.89
CA VAL A 203 8.58 3.48 10.94
C VAL A 203 8.81 2.89 9.54
N ASP A 204 10.04 2.84 9.03
CA ASP A 204 10.35 2.25 7.73
C ASP A 204 9.96 0.77 7.65
N THR A 205 10.33 0.01 8.68
CA THR A 205 10.02 -1.42 8.80
C THR A 205 8.53 -1.65 8.89
N ALA A 206 7.86 -0.88 9.76
CA ALA A 206 6.42 -0.97 9.94
C ALA A 206 5.67 -0.66 8.63
N SER A 207 6.13 0.33 7.88
CA SER A 207 5.51 0.76 6.63
C SER A 207 5.57 -0.31 5.55
N VAL A 208 6.75 -0.92 5.35
CA VAL A 208 6.89 -2.03 4.41
C VAL A 208 6.10 -3.26 4.88
N ALA A 209 6.08 -3.52 6.20
CA ALA A 209 5.27 -4.61 6.76
C ALA A 209 3.77 -4.41 6.54
N VAL A 210 3.26 -3.18 6.69
CA VAL A 210 1.87 -2.84 6.36
C VAL A 210 1.59 -3.14 4.90
N MET A 211 2.39 -2.64 3.96
CA MET A 211 2.19 -2.93 2.54
C MET A 211 2.23 -4.44 2.26
N ALA A 212 3.22 -5.16 2.79
CA ALA A 212 3.34 -6.61 2.61
C ALA A 212 2.11 -7.38 3.13
N LEU A 213 1.65 -7.06 4.33
CA LEU A 213 0.49 -7.69 4.96
C LEU A 213 -0.82 -7.29 4.29
N THR A 214 -0.93 -6.07 3.77
CA THR A 214 -2.05 -5.63 2.93
C THR A 214 -2.13 -6.45 1.65
N CYS A 215 -0.99 -6.73 0.99
CA CYS A 215 -0.97 -7.63 -0.15
C CYS A 215 -1.52 -9.02 0.23
N ILE A 216 -1.07 -9.60 1.35
CA ILE A 216 -1.54 -10.91 1.83
C ILE A 216 -3.04 -10.89 2.17
N PHE A 217 -3.51 -9.82 2.80
CA PHE A 217 -4.90 -9.65 3.19
C PHE A 217 -5.84 -9.54 1.98
N ASN A 218 -5.40 -8.85 0.93
CA ASN A 218 -6.13 -8.68 -0.33
C ASN A 218 -5.94 -9.87 -1.28
N GLY A 219 -4.81 -10.56 -1.15
CA GLY A 219 -4.35 -11.67 -1.97
C GLY A 219 -5.04 -12.98 -1.66
N LYS A 220 -6.38 -13.04 -1.71
CA LYS A 220 -7.13 -14.29 -1.89
C LYS A 220 -8.27 -14.06 -2.87
N SER A 221 -8.15 -14.69 -4.03
CA SER A 221 -9.29 -14.95 -4.90
C SER A 221 -10.32 -15.77 -4.10
N VAL A 222 -11.59 -15.40 -4.26
CA VAL A 222 -12.80 -15.93 -3.62
C VAL A 222 -12.99 -17.45 -3.80
N ALA A 223 -12.10 -18.15 -4.53
CA ALA A 223 -12.20 -19.57 -4.83
C ALA A 223 -11.59 -20.53 -3.78
N ASP A 224 -10.66 -20.08 -2.93
CA ASP A 224 -9.95 -20.96 -1.96
C ASP A 224 -10.23 -20.61 -0.48
N ALA A 225 -11.14 -19.66 -0.22
CA ALA A 225 -11.50 -19.24 1.14
C ALA A 225 -12.46 -20.24 1.80
N GLY A 226 -11.93 -21.35 2.31
CA GLY A 226 -12.76 -22.40 2.92
C GLY A 226 -12.18 -23.10 4.14
N THR A 227 -10.90 -22.87 4.50
CA THR A 227 -10.27 -23.61 5.61
C THR A 227 -10.16 -22.79 6.89
N VAL A 228 -10.14 -23.46 8.05
CA VAL A 228 -9.97 -22.82 9.37
C VAL A 228 -8.61 -22.12 9.49
N GLU A 229 -7.57 -22.68 8.87
CA GLU A 229 -6.22 -22.10 8.83
C GLU A 229 -6.20 -20.76 8.07
N ASP A 230 -6.99 -20.64 6.99
CA ASP A 230 -7.17 -19.39 6.26
C ASP A 230 -7.81 -18.30 7.11
N GLY A 231 -8.80 -18.67 7.93
CA GLY A 231 -9.48 -17.75 8.84
C GLY A 231 -8.56 -17.26 9.97
N LYS A 232 -7.73 -18.14 10.52
CA LYS A 232 -6.74 -17.80 11.55
C LYS A 232 -5.69 -16.85 10.99
N MET A 233 -5.10 -17.18 9.84
CA MET A 233 -4.10 -16.32 9.18
C MET A 233 -4.68 -14.93 8.90
N ARG A 234 -5.86 -14.86 8.30
CA ARG A 234 -6.52 -13.58 7.98
C ARG A 234 -6.76 -12.73 9.24
N SER A 235 -7.14 -13.36 10.35
CA SER A 235 -7.35 -12.68 11.63
C SER A 235 -6.03 -12.14 12.19
N SER A 236 -4.96 -12.94 12.21
CA SER A 236 -3.63 -12.51 12.66
C SER A 236 -3.08 -11.36 11.80
N VAL A 237 -3.24 -11.44 10.48
CA VAL A 237 -2.84 -10.37 9.55
C VAL A 237 -3.62 -9.08 9.81
N LYS A 238 -4.94 -9.19 10.03
CA LYS A 238 -5.79 -8.03 10.36
C LYS A 238 -5.37 -7.36 11.66
N GLU A 239 -5.07 -8.13 12.69
CA GLU A 239 -4.58 -7.62 13.97
C GLU A 239 -3.22 -6.93 13.81
N ALA A 240 -2.28 -7.55 13.11
CA ALA A 240 -0.97 -6.97 12.83
C ALA A 240 -1.09 -5.66 12.04
N LEU A 241 -1.96 -5.59 11.03
CA LEU A 241 -2.25 -4.36 10.28
C LEU A 241 -2.75 -3.24 11.21
N ALA A 242 -3.64 -3.53 12.15
CA ALA A 242 -4.12 -2.55 13.12
C ALA A 242 -2.99 -2.04 14.04
N VAL A 243 -2.16 -2.93 14.57
CA VAL A 243 -1.02 -2.58 15.44
C VAL A 243 -0.01 -1.71 14.71
N LEU A 244 0.43 -2.14 13.53
CA LEU A 244 1.43 -1.43 12.73
C LEU A 244 0.92 -0.06 12.29
N THR A 245 -0.31 0.00 11.78
CA THR A 245 -0.92 1.27 11.31
C THR A 245 -1.07 2.26 12.47
N SER A 246 -1.54 1.80 13.63
CA SER A 246 -1.61 2.66 14.83
C SER A 246 -0.23 3.16 15.25
N GLY A 247 0.81 2.33 15.19
CA GLY A 247 2.17 2.74 15.51
C GLY A 247 2.75 3.76 14.52
N ILE A 248 2.46 3.61 13.22
CA ILE A 248 2.83 4.61 12.18
C ILE A 248 2.12 5.94 12.45
N LEU A 249 0.81 5.93 12.69
CA LEU A 249 0.03 7.14 13.00
C LEU A 249 0.56 7.85 14.27
N LYS A 250 0.92 7.09 15.32
CA LYS A 250 1.52 7.64 16.54
C LYS A 250 2.90 8.28 16.32
N ALA A 251 3.61 7.89 15.26
CA ALA A 251 4.91 8.47 14.90
C ALA A 251 4.79 9.79 14.13
N GLN A 252 3.57 10.22 13.79
CA GLN A 252 3.32 11.52 13.17
C GLN A 252 3.73 12.66 14.10
N LYS A 253 4.44 13.64 13.54
CA LYS A 253 4.90 14.87 14.20
C LYS A 253 4.03 16.05 13.78
N SER A 254 4.10 17.13 14.56
CA SER A 254 3.36 18.37 14.29
C SER A 254 3.76 19.04 12.98
N ASP A 255 4.99 18.81 12.51
CA ASP A 255 5.53 19.35 11.26
C ASP A 255 5.20 18.50 10.02
N GLY A 256 4.40 17.44 10.17
CA GLY A 256 3.94 16.58 9.07
C GLY A 256 4.85 15.38 8.78
N LEU A 257 6.02 15.27 9.42
CA LEU A 257 6.85 14.07 9.31
C LEU A 257 6.24 12.89 10.05
N ILE A 258 6.47 11.68 9.56
CA ILE A 258 6.11 10.43 10.25
C ILE A 258 7.41 9.67 10.52
N GLY A 259 7.81 9.64 11.80
CA GLY A 259 9.17 9.25 12.19
C GLY A 259 10.19 10.34 11.85
N ASN A 260 10.91 10.20 10.74
CA ASN A 260 11.87 11.18 10.23
C ASN A 260 11.67 11.44 8.72
N ILE A 261 12.46 12.35 8.14
CA ILE A 261 12.32 12.74 6.72
C ILE A 261 12.46 11.57 5.74
N TYR A 262 13.31 10.58 6.04
CA TYR A 262 13.56 9.43 5.18
C TYR A 262 12.49 8.35 5.32
N SER A 263 11.87 8.20 6.50
CA SER A 263 10.79 7.24 6.74
C SER A 263 9.42 7.71 6.31
N THR A 264 9.24 9.03 6.19
CA THR A 264 7.94 9.64 5.92
C THR A 264 7.37 9.20 4.56
N GLY A 265 8.21 9.02 3.54
CA GLY A 265 7.76 8.55 2.22
C GLY A 265 7.13 7.15 2.27
N LEU A 266 7.80 6.20 2.92
CA LEU A 266 7.28 4.83 3.08
C LEU A 266 6.03 4.81 3.99
N ALA A 267 6.02 5.58 5.07
CA ALA A 267 4.87 5.70 5.95
C ALA A 267 3.64 6.21 5.21
N ALA A 268 3.81 7.21 4.36
CA ALA A 268 2.72 7.77 3.56
C ALA A 268 2.20 6.76 2.52
N GLN A 269 3.09 5.96 1.89
CA GLN A 269 2.66 4.84 1.03
C GLN A 269 1.84 3.82 1.83
N ALA A 270 2.30 3.43 3.02
CA ALA A 270 1.61 2.47 3.88
C ALA A 270 0.22 2.98 4.29
N LEU A 271 0.10 4.21 4.80
CA LEU A 271 -1.18 4.81 5.20
C LEU A 271 -2.13 5.00 4.00
N THR A 272 -1.60 5.25 2.81
CA THR A 272 -2.40 5.28 1.57
C THR A 272 -2.95 3.88 1.25
N ALA A 273 -2.13 2.84 1.37
CA ALA A 273 -2.52 1.46 1.09
C ALA A 273 -3.57 0.89 2.06
N VAL A 274 -3.77 1.52 3.23
CA VAL A 274 -4.73 1.07 4.24
C VAL A 274 -5.69 2.19 4.67
N SER A 275 -6.05 3.10 3.77
CA SER A 275 -6.94 4.24 4.07
C SER A 275 -8.27 3.87 4.75
N ASP A 276 -8.74 2.64 4.54
CA ASP A 276 -10.04 2.17 5.02
C ASP A 276 -10.02 1.66 6.46
N ILE A 277 -8.85 1.53 7.09
CA ILE A 277 -8.71 0.95 8.43
C ILE A 277 -8.45 1.97 9.54
N TYR A 278 -8.38 3.27 9.20
CA TYR A 278 -8.27 4.37 10.16
C TYR A 278 -9.12 5.57 9.72
N PRO A 279 -9.62 6.41 10.64
CA PRO A 279 -10.31 7.65 10.30
C PRO A 279 -9.40 8.62 9.53
N VAL A 280 -9.91 9.25 8.47
CA VAL A 280 -9.16 10.25 7.69
C VAL A 280 -8.60 11.39 8.55
N SER A 281 -9.23 11.70 9.69
CA SER A 281 -8.75 12.70 10.66
C SER A 281 -7.44 12.34 11.36
N ASP A 282 -7.07 11.06 11.39
CA ASP A 282 -5.92 10.58 12.17
C ASP A 282 -4.60 10.84 11.44
N TRP A 283 -4.64 11.06 10.12
CA TRP A 283 -3.48 11.44 9.32
C TRP A 283 -3.70 12.78 8.61
N ASN A 284 -2.87 13.77 8.93
CA ASN A 284 -2.85 15.03 8.20
C ASN A 284 -1.96 14.92 6.94
N CYS A 285 -2.44 14.19 5.93
CA CYS A 285 -1.68 14.04 4.69
C CYS A 285 -1.28 15.39 4.04
N PRO A 286 -2.15 16.40 3.91
CA PRO A 286 -1.76 17.68 3.32
C PRO A 286 -0.50 18.29 3.97
N ASN A 287 -0.38 18.20 5.29
CA ASN A 287 0.81 18.66 6.01
C ASN A 287 2.03 17.78 5.71
N THR A 288 1.87 16.45 5.68
CA THR A 288 2.94 15.52 5.27
C THR A 288 3.44 15.80 3.86
N MET A 289 2.53 16.01 2.90
CA MET A 289 2.84 16.34 1.51
C MET A 289 3.60 17.66 1.42
N ALA A 290 3.10 18.72 2.07
CA ALA A 290 3.75 20.02 2.09
C ALA A 290 5.16 19.94 2.69
N LYS A 291 5.34 19.18 3.78
CA LYS A 291 6.64 18.98 4.42
C LYS A 291 7.63 18.26 3.50
N LEU A 292 7.22 17.17 2.85
CA LEU A 292 8.07 16.44 1.91
C LEU A 292 8.50 17.33 0.74
N LEU A 293 7.57 18.05 0.12
CA LEU A 293 7.84 18.94 -1.01
C LEU A 293 8.80 20.08 -0.63
N ALA A 294 8.66 20.65 0.57
CA ALA A 294 9.56 21.69 1.07
C ALA A 294 11.01 21.22 1.27
N GLU A 295 11.23 19.93 1.51
CA GLU A 295 12.56 19.34 1.78
C GLU A 295 13.29 18.91 0.48
N ILE A 296 12.58 18.75 -0.64
CA ILE A 296 13.18 18.46 -1.95
C ILE A 296 14.22 19.52 -2.35
N PRO A 297 13.90 20.83 -2.41
CA PRO A 297 14.87 21.85 -2.82
C PRO A 297 16.01 22.03 -1.80
N GLN A 298 15.85 21.55 -0.56
CA GLN A 298 16.90 21.57 0.47
C GLN A 298 17.89 20.41 0.31
N GLY A 299 17.68 19.52 -0.65
CA GLY A 299 18.58 18.41 -0.95
C GLY A 299 18.44 17.22 -0.01
N ALA A 300 17.35 17.13 0.78
CA ALA A 300 17.09 16.00 1.66
C ALA A 300 17.05 14.66 0.89
N PHE A 301 16.61 14.69 -0.37
CA PHE A 301 16.52 13.52 -1.25
C PHE A 301 17.59 13.52 -2.36
N SER A 302 18.76 14.09 -2.09
CA SER A 302 19.89 14.12 -3.04
C SER A 302 20.47 12.72 -3.35
N LEU A 303 20.34 11.77 -2.42
CA LEU A 303 20.72 10.38 -2.64
C LEU A 303 19.62 9.64 -3.42
N PRO A 304 19.92 8.95 -4.54
CA PRO A 304 18.92 8.23 -5.33
C PRO A 304 18.10 7.20 -4.54
N ALA A 305 18.73 6.53 -3.58
CA ALA A 305 18.05 5.57 -2.71
C ALA A 305 17.10 6.23 -1.69
N ALA A 306 17.35 7.48 -1.28
CA ALA A 306 16.43 8.23 -0.45
C ALA A 306 15.26 8.76 -1.28
N ALA A 307 15.56 9.26 -2.49
CA ALA A 307 14.55 9.70 -3.46
C ALA A 307 13.60 8.55 -3.86
N SER A 308 14.12 7.33 -4.05
CA SER A 308 13.33 6.18 -4.45
C SER A 308 12.26 5.78 -3.43
N GLN A 309 12.46 6.08 -2.15
CA GLN A 309 11.50 5.73 -1.09
C GLN A 309 10.35 6.73 -0.94
N VAL A 310 10.55 7.97 -1.37
CA VAL A 310 9.52 9.03 -1.29
C VAL A 310 8.77 9.23 -2.60
N LEU A 311 9.44 9.03 -3.74
CA LEU A 311 8.90 9.35 -5.06
C LEU A 311 7.58 8.62 -5.40
N PRO A 312 7.39 7.32 -5.10
CA PRO A 312 6.12 6.65 -5.37
C PRO A 312 4.95 7.37 -4.71
N PHE A 313 5.07 7.75 -3.44
CA PHE A 313 4.02 8.46 -2.72
C PHE A 313 3.71 9.83 -3.34
N LEU A 314 4.75 10.59 -3.71
CA LEU A 314 4.58 11.89 -4.38
C LEU A 314 3.86 11.74 -5.74
N ASN A 315 3.85 10.56 -6.33
CA ASN A 315 3.12 10.25 -7.56
C ASN A 315 1.78 9.53 -7.31
N GLY A 316 1.30 9.49 -6.07
CA GLY A 316 0.06 8.80 -5.69
C GLY A 316 0.13 7.29 -5.87
N LYS A 317 1.32 6.70 -5.70
CA LYS A 317 1.61 5.27 -5.83
C LYS A 317 2.20 4.68 -4.56
N THR A 318 2.10 3.37 -4.47
CA THR A 318 2.70 2.54 -3.43
C THR A 318 3.44 1.37 -4.08
N TYR A 319 4.19 0.61 -3.30
CA TYR A 319 4.78 -0.63 -3.80
C TYR A 319 3.74 -1.70 -4.19
N LEU A 320 2.48 -1.59 -3.76
CA LEU A 320 1.39 -2.48 -4.18
C LEU A 320 0.90 -2.21 -5.61
N ASP A 321 1.31 -1.09 -6.20
CA ASP A 321 0.97 -0.75 -7.59
C ASP A 321 1.89 -1.41 -8.62
N VAL A 322 2.92 -2.16 -8.17
CA VAL A 322 3.99 -2.70 -9.02
C VAL A 322 3.46 -3.57 -10.16
N THR A 323 2.46 -4.42 -9.90
CA THR A 323 1.84 -5.28 -10.92
C THR A 323 0.94 -4.50 -11.88
N GLY A 324 0.45 -3.33 -11.46
CA GLY A 324 -0.39 -2.43 -12.27
C GLY A 324 0.38 -1.62 -13.31
N VAL A 325 1.71 -1.45 -13.14
CA VAL A 325 2.55 -0.68 -14.08
C VAL A 325 2.51 -1.25 -15.50
N CYS A 326 2.40 -2.58 -15.61
CA CYS A 326 2.41 -3.31 -16.88
C CYS A 326 1.03 -3.77 -17.34
N ALA A 327 -0.02 -3.39 -16.61
CA ALA A 327 -1.38 -3.74 -16.99
C ALA A 327 -1.80 -2.91 -18.23
N PRO A 328 -2.47 -3.51 -19.22
CA PRO A 328 -3.09 -2.75 -20.31
C PRO A 328 -4.01 -1.68 -19.73
N GLU A 329 -4.07 -0.50 -20.35
CA GLU A 329 -4.81 0.66 -19.83
C GLU A 329 -6.31 0.37 -19.59
N GLU A 330 -6.87 -0.56 -20.36
CA GLU A 330 -8.24 -1.09 -20.20
C GLU A 330 -8.43 -1.85 -18.86
N ALA A 331 -7.41 -2.57 -18.38
CA ALA A 331 -7.45 -3.29 -17.10
C ALA A 331 -7.36 -2.34 -15.89
N LEU A 332 -6.65 -1.22 -16.02
CA LEU A 332 -6.59 -0.16 -15.01
C LEU A 332 -7.93 0.58 -14.87
N GLN A 333 -8.64 0.79 -15.98
CA GLN A 333 -9.99 1.36 -15.96
C GLN A 333 -11.02 0.39 -15.38
N GLN A 334 -10.90 -0.91 -15.67
CA GLN A 334 -11.75 -1.95 -15.08
C GLN A 334 -11.58 -2.03 -13.55
N ARG A 335 -10.34 -1.94 -13.03
CA ARG A 335 -10.04 -1.89 -11.58
C ARG A 335 -10.69 -0.69 -10.90
N LYS A 336 -10.60 0.50 -11.51
CA LYS A 336 -11.26 1.71 -10.99
C LYS A 336 -12.79 1.62 -11.02
N ARG A 337 -13.36 0.90 -12.00
CA ARG A 337 -14.81 0.70 -12.12
C ARG A 337 -15.37 -0.37 -11.18
N LEU A 338 -14.59 -1.40 -10.83
CA LEU A 338 -15.06 -2.48 -9.96
C LEU A 338 -15.09 -2.09 -8.48
N GLY A 339 -14.43 -1.00 -8.09
CA GLY A 339 -14.20 -0.64 -6.69
C GLY A 339 -13.26 -1.65 -6.02
N ASP A 340 -12.43 -1.19 -5.08
CA ASP A 340 -11.79 -2.12 -4.16
C ASP A 340 -12.89 -2.91 -3.41
N PRO A 341 -12.64 -4.18 -3.03
CA PRO A 341 -13.64 -5.05 -2.36
C PRO A 341 -14.18 -4.53 -1.01
N LEU A 342 -13.85 -3.30 -0.62
CA LEU A 342 -14.28 -2.65 0.61
C LEU A 342 -15.44 -1.65 0.41
N SER A 343 -15.91 -1.45 -0.83
CA SER A 343 -16.91 -0.41 -1.16
C SER A 343 -18.39 -0.86 -1.15
N HIS A 344 -18.73 -2.01 -0.56
CA HIS A 344 -20.14 -2.41 -0.41
C HIS A 344 -20.63 -2.38 1.05
N PRO A 345 -21.52 -1.44 1.41
CA PRO A 345 -22.41 -1.63 2.53
C PRO A 345 -23.49 -2.62 2.11
N SER A 346 -23.49 -3.82 2.70
CA SER A 346 -24.59 -4.77 2.56
C SER A 346 -25.87 -4.17 3.15
N THR A 347 -26.72 -3.56 2.31
CA THR A 347 -28.11 -3.25 2.66
C THR A 347 -28.88 -4.55 2.76
N VAL A 348 -29.09 -5.02 4.00
CA VAL A 348 -30.08 -6.05 4.32
C VAL A 348 -31.46 -5.46 4.05
N SER A 349 -32.09 -5.90 2.96
CA SER A 349 -33.48 -5.55 2.65
C SER A 349 -34.40 -6.32 3.62
N MET A 350 -35.13 -5.59 4.46
CA MET A 350 -36.15 -6.16 5.35
C MET A 350 -37.28 -6.78 4.52
N VAL A 351 -37.55 -8.06 4.76
CA VAL A 351 -38.73 -8.77 4.23
C VAL A 351 -39.92 -8.50 5.17
N ALA A 352 -41.00 -7.96 4.59
CA ALA A 352 -42.29 -7.73 5.25
C ALA A 352 -43.20 -9.00 5.18
N PRO A 353 -44.36 -9.06 5.86
CA PRO A 353 -44.70 -10.12 6.80
C PRO A 353 -45.47 -11.31 6.21
N MET A 354 -45.35 -12.44 6.90
CA MET A 354 -46.07 -13.72 6.68
C MET A 354 -47.60 -13.54 6.67
N LYS A 355 -48.24 -14.02 5.60
CA LYS A 355 -49.69 -14.28 5.54
C LYS A 355 -50.05 -15.50 6.40
N LYS A 356 -51.06 -15.36 7.26
CA LYS A 356 -51.75 -16.48 7.95
C LYS A 356 -52.42 -17.41 6.93
N PRO A 357 -52.37 -18.74 7.11
CA PRO A 357 -53.28 -19.65 6.45
C PRO A 357 -54.59 -19.74 7.25
N THR A 358 -55.68 -19.45 6.56
CA THR A 358 -57.06 -19.85 6.88
C THR A 358 -57.27 -21.32 6.51
N GLY A 359 -57.92 -22.10 7.40
CA GLY A 359 -58.76 -23.22 6.97
C GLY A 359 -58.54 -24.58 7.65
N SER A 360 -59.44 -24.89 8.60
CA SER A 360 -60.23 -26.13 8.72
C SER A 360 -59.57 -27.48 8.40
N PHE A 361 -59.35 -28.31 9.42
CA PHE A 361 -60.21 -29.45 9.79
C PHE A 361 -59.96 -29.84 11.25
#